data_AF-Q4JYS8-F1
#
_entry.id   AF-Q4JYS8-F1
#
_cell.length_a   1.000
_cell.length_b   1.000
_cell.length_c   1.000
_cell.angle_alpha   90.00
_cell.angle_beta   90.00
_cell.angle_gamma   90.00
#
_symmetry.space_group_name_H-M   'P 1'
#
loop_
_entity.id
_entity.type
_entity.pdbx_description
1 polymer ?
#
loop_
_entity_poly.entity_id
_entity_poly.type
_entity_poly.pdbx_seq_one_letter_code
_entity_poly.pdbx_strand_id
1 'polypeptide(L)'
;MCIKKFLKKSHLTKGIYQQLQRKKNQYRLEKKFKYTGKFIDRKKDSKDLCIILAGYKEFLYDDVLGRVKTFAPETMDICVLSSGIYSEKLNQICEENNWSYLSTEQNNISLIQNVAINLHPQAKYIYKIDEDIFITEHYFENLKEAYIFAQEGDYAPGVVAPLIPVNGYGHKRILQKLGLEDVYYEKFGEKSKYIAGQPRFIESNPEVAKFFWSDGEVIPTIDTMNAQFSKEEKKVNPCAIRFSIGAILFERSLWELMDYFNVEFEGAGLGVDEVQICNFCILNSKPLMVSENVVVGHLSFGPQNKAMFEYYKEHPEKFSI
;
A
#
# COMPACT_ATOMS: atom_id res chain seq x y z
N MET A 1 10.71 22.07 39.30
CA MET A 1 9.98 20.79 39.43
C MET A 1 8.56 20.98 38.86
N CYS A 2 8.23 20.30 37.74
CA CYS A 2 7.15 20.67 36.82
C CYS A 2 5.76 20.89 37.44
N ILE A 3 5.13 22.01 37.09
CA ILE A 3 3.69 22.33 37.30
C ILE A 3 2.79 21.14 36.92
N LYS A 4 3.14 20.41 35.84
CA LYS A 4 2.48 19.14 35.44
C LYS A 4 2.48 18.06 36.53
N LYS A 5 3.56 17.90 37.30
CA LYS A 5 3.63 16.90 38.39
C LYS A 5 2.79 17.33 39.60
N PHE A 6 2.68 18.64 39.88
CA PHE A 6 1.86 19.18 40.97
C PHE A 6 0.36 19.04 40.67
N LEU A 7 -0.06 19.40 39.45
CA LEU A 7 -1.45 19.28 38.98
C LEU A 7 -1.94 17.81 38.94
N LYS A 8 -1.03 16.85 38.69
CA LYS A 8 -1.33 15.42 38.64
C LYS A 8 -1.51 14.77 40.02
N LYS A 9 -0.95 15.36 41.08
CA LYS A 9 -0.95 14.79 42.45
C LYS A 9 -1.94 15.47 43.40
N SER A 10 -2.40 16.69 43.12
CA SER A 10 -3.38 17.38 43.97
C SER A 10 -4.81 16.87 43.74
N HIS A 11 -5.52 16.57 44.83
CA HIS A 11 -6.93 16.16 44.82
C HIS A 11 -7.86 17.20 44.19
N LEU A 12 -7.49 18.48 44.28
CA LEU A 12 -8.27 19.62 43.76
C LEU A 12 -8.12 19.81 42.23
N THR A 13 -6.99 19.38 41.65
CA THR A 13 -6.68 19.63 40.23
C THR A 13 -6.69 18.38 39.36
N LYS A 14 -6.78 17.19 39.98
CA LYS A 14 -6.83 15.89 39.29
C LYS A 14 -8.00 15.80 38.30
N GLY A 15 -9.20 16.26 38.70
CA GLY A 15 -10.39 16.24 37.84
C GLY A 15 -10.24 17.14 36.61
N ILE A 16 -9.75 18.37 36.80
CA ILE A 16 -9.48 19.32 35.72
C ILE A 16 -8.40 18.76 34.78
N TYR A 17 -7.31 18.20 35.33
CA TYR A 17 -6.26 17.58 34.54
C TYR A 17 -6.77 16.41 33.68
N GLN A 18 -7.60 15.52 34.25
CA GLN A 18 -8.23 14.43 33.52
C GLN A 18 -9.17 14.94 32.42
N GLN A 19 -9.96 15.99 32.70
CA GLN A 19 -10.85 16.60 31.70
C GLN A 19 -10.05 17.24 30.55
N LEU A 20 -8.97 17.96 30.85
CA LEU A 20 -8.07 18.52 29.84
C LEU A 20 -7.38 17.43 29.01
N GLN A 21 -6.98 16.32 29.64
CA GLN A 21 -6.40 15.19 28.95
C GLN A 21 -7.42 14.52 28.01
N ARG A 22 -8.68 14.36 28.45
CA ARG A 22 -9.78 13.86 27.60
C ARG A 22 -10.02 14.78 26.41
N LYS A 23 -10.17 16.10 26.63
CA LYS A 23 -10.33 17.08 25.54
C LYS A 23 -9.15 17.05 24.56
N LYS A 24 -7.92 16.94 25.05
CA LYS A 24 -6.73 16.83 24.21
C LYS A 24 -6.73 15.56 23.37
N ASN A 25 -7.11 14.42 23.95
CA ASN A 25 -7.19 13.15 23.24
C ASN A 25 -8.31 13.18 22.20
N GLN A 26 -9.48 13.71 22.55
CA GLN A 26 -10.59 13.90 21.62
C GLN A 26 -10.18 14.80 20.44
N TYR A 27 -9.55 15.95 20.70
CA TYR A 27 -9.05 16.82 19.65
C TYR A 27 -8.03 16.13 18.72
N ARG A 28 -7.12 15.32 19.30
CA ARG A 28 -6.16 14.54 18.51
C ARG A 28 -6.85 13.50 17.62
N LEU A 29 -7.88 12.83 18.14
CA LEU A 29 -8.66 11.87 17.40
C LEU A 29 -9.45 12.55 16.27
N GLU A 30 -10.19 13.62 16.59
CA GLU A 30 -10.93 14.42 15.60
C GLU A 30 -10.02 14.89 14.47
N LYS A 31 -8.80 15.31 14.78
CA LYS A 31 -7.80 15.73 13.78
C LYS A 31 -7.45 14.62 12.78
N LYS A 32 -7.47 13.34 13.19
CA LYS A 32 -7.14 12.20 12.32
C LYS A 32 -8.20 11.91 11.24
N PHE A 33 -9.40 12.49 11.41
CA PHE A 33 -10.55 12.26 10.53
C PHE A 33 -11.18 13.56 9.98
N LYS A 34 -10.72 14.73 10.42
CA LYS A 34 -11.27 16.01 9.96
C LYS A 34 -10.81 16.30 8.53
N TYR A 35 -11.75 16.30 7.60
CA TYR A 35 -11.51 16.60 6.19
C TYR A 35 -12.57 17.53 5.61
N THR A 36 -12.23 18.18 4.49
CA THR A 36 -13.17 18.80 3.55
C THR A 36 -13.02 18.09 2.21
N GLY A 37 -14.12 17.86 1.51
CA GLY A 37 -14.09 17.04 0.29
C GLY A 37 -15.44 16.44 -0.05
N LYS A 38 -15.42 15.43 -0.93
CA LYS A 38 -16.61 14.76 -1.44
C LYS A 38 -16.45 13.26 -1.28
N PHE A 39 -17.47 12.62 -0.72
CA PHE A 39 -17.60 11.17 -0.72
C PHE A 39 -18.84 10.81 -1.53
N ILE A 40 -18.65 9.99 -2.56
CA ILE A 40 -19.71 9.43 -3.39
C ILE A 40 -19.79 7.96 -3.04
N ASP A 41 -20.85 7.63 -2.31
CA ASP A 41 -21.03 6.33 -1.69
C ASP A 41 -21.68 5.35 -2.66
N ARG A 42 -20.97 4.26 -2.95
CA ARG A 42 -21.48 3.10 -3.70
C ARG A 42 -21.12 1.79 -2.99
N LYS A 43 -20.94 1.85 -1.67
CA LYS A 43 -20.52 0.69 -0.89
C LYS A 43 -21.58 -0.42 -0.92
N LYS A 44 -21.07 -1.64 -0.77
CA LYS A 44 -21.78 -2.92 -0.68
C LYS A 44 -21.82 -3.44 0.76
N ASP A 45 -21.24 -2.70 1.70
CA ASP A 45 -21.12 -3.07 3.12
C ASP A 45 -20.34 -4.40 3.31
N SER A 46 -19.25 -4.55 2.58
CA SER A 46 -18.43 -5.75 2.54
C SER A 46 -17.46 -5.84 3.73
N LYS A 47 -17.06 -7.07 4.06
CA LYS A 47 -15.95 -7.32 5.00
C LYS A 47 -14.59 -7.08 4.36
N ASP A 48 -14.52 -7.04 3.05
CA ASP A 48 -13.30 -6.82 2.29
C ASP A 48 -13.39 -5.46 1.58
N LEU A 49 -12.46 -4.56 1.90
CA LEU A 49 -12.36 -3.22 1.32
C LEU A 49 -11.02 -3.08 0.61
N CYS A 50 -11.03 -2.68 -0.65
CA CYS A 50 -9.84 -2.17 -1.33
C CYS A 50 -9.92 -0.65 -1.42
N ILE A 51 -8.92 0.02 -0.85
CA ILE A 51 -8.68 1.45 -1.05
C ILE A 51 -7.56 1.64 -2.07
N ILE A 52 -7.82 2.49 -3.07
CA ILE A 52 -6.87 2.75 -4.16
C ILE A 52 -6.50 4.23 -4.15
N LEU A 53 -5.24 4.56 -3.86
CA LEU A 53 -4.73 5.93 -3.88
C LEU A 53 -4.44 6.34 -5.33
N ALA A 54 -5.21 7.27 -5.88
CA ALA A 54 -5.10 7.74 -7.25
C ALA A 54 -5.37 9.24 -7.39
N GLY A 55 -4.89 9.84 -8.48
CA GLY A 55 -5.17 11.25 -8.76
C GLY A 55 -4.08 11.98 -9.53
N TYR A 56 -2.90 11.37 -9.68
CA TYR A 56 -1.71 12.04 -10.22
C TYR A 56 -1.10 11.33 -11.43
N LYS A 57 -1.53 10.09 -11.74
CA LYS A 57 -1.05 9.31 -12.89
C LYS A 57 -2.22 8.85 -13.77
N GLU A 58 -2.98 9.80 -14.30
CA GLU A 58 -4.17 9.51 -15.14
C GLU A 58 -3.89 8.55 -16.31
N PHE A 59 -2.69 8.62 -16.90
CA PHE A 59 -2.27 7.75 -17.99
C PHE A 59 -2.23 6.25 -17.62
N LEU A 60 -2.27 5.89 -16.33
CA LEU A 60 -2.27 4.51 -15.85
C LEU A 60 -3.66 3.96 -15.54
N TYR A 61 -4.69 4.81 -15.49
CA TYR A 61 -5.99 4.41 -14.96
C TYR A 61 -6.59 3.24 -15.73
N ASP A 62 -6.47 3.23 -17.05
CA ASP A 62 -7.06 2.17 -17.88
C ASP A 62 -6.44 0.80 -17.57
N ASP A 63 -5.12 0.71 -17.41
CA ASP A 63 -4.45 -0.57 -17.09
C ASP A 63 -4.57 -0.95 -15.62
N VAL A 64 -4.35 0.01 -14.70
CA VAL A 64 -4.36 -0.28 -13.25
C VAL A 64 -5.78 -0.52 -12.75
N LEU A 65 -6.72 0.37 -13.07
CA LEU A 65 -8.12 0.20 -12.66
C LEU A 65 -8.84 -0.82 -13.54
N GLY A 66 -8.41 -1.02 -14.80
CA GLY A 66 -8.86 -2.15 -15.62
C GLY A 66 -8.50 -3.49 -15.00
N ARG A 67 -7.28 -3.66 -14.47
CA ARG A 67 -6.88 -4.85 -13.71
C ARG A 67 -7.71 -5.05 -12.46
N VAL A 68 -8.00 -3.98 -11.71
CA VAL A 68 -8.91 -4.06 -10.56
C VAL A 68 -10.32 -4.49 -10.98
N LYS A 69 -10.87 -3.91 -12.05
CA LYS A 69 -12.17 -4.30 -12.59
C LYS A 69 -12.24 -5.78 -12.97
N THR A 70 -11.17 -6.29 -13.60
CA THR A 70 -11.11 -7.67 -14.08
C THR A 70 -10.94 -8.68 -12.94
N PHE A 71 -10.11 -8.35 -11.94
CA PHE A 71 -9.68 -9.33 -10.93
C PHE A 71 -10.28 -9.14 -9.53
N ALA A 72 -10.96 -8.02 -9.24
CA ALA A 72 -11.61 -7.83 -7.94
C ALA A 72 -12.89 -8.68 -7.80
N PRO A 73 -13.12 -9.32 -6.65
CA PRO A 73 -14.39 -9.98 -6.38
C PRO A 73 -15.56 -9.00 -6.46
N GLU A 74 -16.66 -9.41 -7.11
CA GLU A 74 -17.86 -8.58 -7.23
C GLU A 74 -18.44 -8.15 -5.87
N THR A 75 -18.21 -8.94 -4.82
CA THR A 75 -18.69 -8.67 -3.46
C THR A 75 -17.79 -7.72 -2.66
N MET A 76 -16.62 -7.34 -3.18
CA MET A 76 -15.68 -6.46 -2.50
C MET A 76 -16.12 -5.00 -2.60
N ASP A 77 -15.89 -4.25 -1.53
CA ASP A 77 -15.95 -2.79 -1.57
C ASP A 77 -14.68 -2.24 -2.20
N ILE A 78 -14.82 -1.43 -3.25
CA ILE A 78 -13.72 -0.69 -3.86
C ILE A 78 -13.97 0.79 -3.61
N CYS A 79 -12.98 1.48 -3.04
CA CYS A 79 -13.02 2.92 -2.83
C CYS A 79 -11.77 3.58 -3.43
N VAL A 80 -11.95 4.35 -4.50
CA VAL A 80 -10.87 5.14 -5.09
C VAL A 80 -10.72 6.44 -4.31
N LEU A 81 -9.49 6.78 -3.98
CA LEU A 81 -9.12 7.87 -3.07
C LEU A 81 -8.25 8.89 -3.80
N SER A 82 -8.73 10.13 -3.94
CA SER A 82 -7.93 11.23 -4.49
C SER A 82 -7.66 12.33 -3.48
N SER A 83 -6.42 12.33 -2.98
CA SER A 83 -5.96 13.26 -1.96
C SER A 83 -5.58 14.60 -2.57
N GLY A 84 -6.17 15.70 -2.11
CA GLY A 84 -5.84 17.05 -2.58
C GLY A 84 -6.35 17.40 -3.98
N ILE A 85 -7.10 16.52 -4.61
CA ILE A 85 -7.65 16.72 -5.96
C ILE A 85 -8.99 15.99 -6.10
N TYR A 86 -9.92 16.59 -6.83
CA TYR A 86 -11.10 15.91 -7.35
C TYR A 86 -10.89 15.68 -8.85
N SER A 87 -11.06 14.44 -9.31
CA SER A 87 -10.89 14.02 -10.69
C SER A 87 -12.24 13.52 -11.22
N GLU A 88 -12.76 14.22 -12.23
CA GLU A 88 -14.01 13.81 -12.87
C GLU A 88 -13.84 12.47 -13.61
N LYS A 89 -12.65 12.21 -14.16
CA LYS A 89 -12.31 10.93 -14.78
C LYS A 89 -12.37 9.78 -13.78
N LEU A 90 -11.81 9.94 -12.57
CA LEU A 90 -11.93 8.94 -11.52
C LEU A 90 -13.38 8.77 -11.05
N ASN A 91 -14.13 9.86 -10.92
CA ASN A 91 -15.55 9.78 -10.58
C ASN A 91 -16.34 8.96 -11.61
N GLN A 92 -16.12 9.22 -12.90
CA GLN A 92 -16.75 8.49 -14.00
C GLN A 92 -16.38 6.99 -13.96
N ILE A 93 -15.10 6.66 -13.81
CA ILE A 93 -14.66 5.26 -13.69
C ILE A 93 -15.34 4.58 -12.48
N CYS A 94 -15.43 5.27 -11.34
CA CYS A 94 -16.10 4.75 -10.17
C CYS A 94 -17.61 4.57 -10.39
N GLU A 95 -18.26 5.48 -11.11
CA GLU A 95 -19.67 5.36 -11.48
C GLU A 95 -19.92 4.14 -12.37
N GLU A 96 -19.15 3.97 -13.43
CA GLU A 96 -19.26 2.87 -14.39
C GLU A 96 -19.05 1.49 -13.75
N ASN A 97 -18.23 1.41 -12.71
CA ASN A 97 -17.92 0.15 -12.02
C ASN A 97 -18.66 -0.02 -10.68
N ASN A 98 -19.55 0.91 -10.33
CA ASN A 98 -20.26 0.94 -9.04
C ASN A 98 -19.30 0.88 -7.82
N TRP A 99 -18.25 1.69 -7.86
CA TRP A 99 -17.26 1.88 -6.80
C TRP A 99 -17.46 3.20 -6.06
N SER A 100 -17.08 3.23 -4.79
CA SER A 100 -17.09 4.45 -4.00
C SER A 100 -15.93 5.37 -4.42
N TYR A 101 -16.15 6.69 -4.38
CA TYR A 101 -15.11 7.68 -4.67
C TYR A 101 -15.00 8.68 -3.53
N LEU A 102 -13.79 8.85 -2.99
CA LEU A 102 -13.48 9.83 -1.96
C LEU A 102 -12.43 10.79 -2.50
N SER A 103 -12.74 12.08 -2.50
CA SER A 103 -11.76 13.15 -2.74
C SER A 103 -11.65 14.06 -1.53
N THR A 104 -10.45 14.46 -1.15
CA THR A 104 -10.22 15.47 -0.10
C THR A 104 -9.59 16.71 -0.69
N GLU A 105 -9.92 17.89 -0.16
CA GLU A 105 -9.19 19.13 -0.48
C GLU A 105 -7.80 19.13 0.17
N GLN A 106 -7.68 18.50 1.35
CA GLN A 106 -6.38 18.30 1.97
C GLN A 106 -5.60 17.28 1.17
N ASN A 107 -4.41 17.67 0.71
CA ASN A 107 -3.44 16.71 0.20
C ASN A 107 -2.74 16.04 1.39
N ASN A 108 -3.29 14.92 1.86
CA ASN A 108 -2.69 14.13 2.93
C ASN A 108 -3.08 12.64 2.83
N ILE A 109 -2.11 11.80 2.51
CA ILE A 109 -2.33 10.36 2.28
C ILE A 109 -2.81 9.63 3.55
N SER A 110 -2.29 10.00 4.72
CA SER A 110 -2.73 9.41 5.99
C SER A 110 -4.18 9.79 6.34
N LEU A 111 -4.59 11.04 6.08
CA LEU A 111 -5.95 11.50 6.34
C LEU A 111 -6.97 10.79 5.45
N ILE A 112 -6.74 10.75 4.13
CA ILE A 112 -7.73 10.18 3.21
C ILE A 112 -7.92 8.68 3.46
N GLN A 113 -6.86 7.96 3.82
CA GLN A 113 -6.95 6.54 4.22
C GLN A 113 -7.77 6.36 5.50
N ASN A 114 -7.52 7.17 6.53
CA ASN A 114 -8.33 7.14 7.76
C ASN A 114 -9.81 7.39 7.46
N VAL A 115 -10.11 8.41 6.67
CA VAL A 115 -11.50 8.76 6.30
C VAL A 115 -12.15 7.62 5.52
N ALA A 116 -11.47 7.07 4.51
CA ALA A 116 -11.97 5.94 3.72
C ALA A 116 -12.29 4.72 4.59
N ILE A 117 -11.37 4.31 5.45
CA ILE A 117 -11.57 3.16 6.35
C ILE A 117 -12.71 3.44 7.35
N ASN A 118 -12.83 4.68 7.86
CA ASN A 118 -13.91 5.06 8.76
C ASN A 118 -15.30 5.07 8.08
N LEU A 119 -15.37 5.42 6.80
CA LEU A 119 -16.62 5.42 6.02
C LEU A 119 -17.12 4.02 5.64
N HIS A 120 -16.31 2.98 5.83
CA HIS A 120 -16.64 1.57 5.53
C HIS A 120 -16.60 0.70 6.81
N PRO A 121 -17.53 0.89 7.77
CA PRO A 121 -17.44 0.28 9.09
C PRO A 121 -17.50 -1.26 9.10
N GLN A 122 -18.05 -1.88 8.05
CA GLN A 122 -18.12 -3.35 7.94
C GLN A 122 -16.79 -3.99 7.50
N ALA A 123 -15.87 -3.21 6.93
CA ALA A 123 -14.60 -3.71 6.43
C ALA A 123 -13.75 -4.28 7.57
N LYS A 124 -13.45 -5.57 7.52
CA LYS A 124 -12.51 -6.26 8.41
C LYS A 124 -11.11 -6.32 7.78
N TYR A 125 -11.04 -6.65 6.50
CA TYR A 125 -9.82 -6.79 5.73
C TYR A 125 -9.69 -5.61 4.78
N ILE A 126 -8.54 -4.92 4.83
CA ILE A 126 -8.29 -3.69 4.10
C ILE A 126 -7.09 -3.90 3.19
N TYR A 127 -7.34 -3.86 1.89
CA TYR A 127 -6.33 -3.83 0.85
C TYR A 127 -6.02 -2.37 0.54
N LYS A 128 -4.74 -2.03 0.44
CA LYS A 128 -4.27 -0.72 0.01
C LYS A 128 -3.43 -0.90 -1.24
N ILE A 129 -3.74 -0.13 -2.28
CA ILE A 129 -3.09 -0.17 -3.60
C ILE A 129 -2.79 1.26 -4.05
N ASP A 130 -1.60 1.51 -4.62
CA ASP A 130 -1.25 2.79 -5.27
C ASP A 130 -1.62 2.78 -6.77
N GLU A 131 -1.82 3.97 -7.36
CA GLU A 131 -2.24 4.15 -8.77
C GLU A 131 -1.24 3.66 -9.83
N ASP A 132 -0.08 3.15 -9.42
CA ASP A 132 0.94 2.56 -10.29
C ASP A 132 1.27 1.11 -9.94
N ILE A 133 0.35 0.44 -9.22
CA ILE A 133 0.40 -0.99 -8.95
C ILE A 133 -0.50 -1.76 -9.93
N PHE A 134 0.10 -2.72 -10.61
CA PHE A 134 -0.58 -3.58 -11.58
C PHE A 134 -0.85 -4.94 -10.93
N ILE A 135 -2.08 -5.14 -10.45
CA ILE A 135 -2.47 -6.42 -9.86
C ILE A 135 -2.61 -7.51 -10.94
N THR A 136 -2.45 -8.75 -10.51
CA THR A 136 -2.52 -9.95 -11.36
C THR A 136 -3.74 -10.80 -10.96
N GLU A 137 -4.03 -11.82 -11.77
CA GLU A 137 -5.12 -12.75 -11.51
C GLU A 137 -5.02 -13.39 -10.11
N HIS A 138 -6.16 -13.52 -9.42
CA HIS A 138 -6.28 -14.06 -8.05
C HIS A 138 -5.54 -13.26 -6.96
N TYR A 139 -5.12 -12.02 -7.24
CA TYR A 139 -4.41 -11.18 -6.26
C TYR A 139 -5.12 -11.09 -4.91
N PHE A 140 -6.43 -10.80 -4.90
CA PHE A 140 -7.16 -10.55 -3.66
C PHE A 140 -7.33 -11.83 -2.82
N GLU A 141 -7.74 -12.93 -3.45
CA GLU A 141 -7.94 -14.22 -2.80
C GLU A 141 -6.62 -14.75 -2.24
N ASN A 142 -5.58 -14.81 -3.08
CA ASN A 142 -4.31 -15.39 -2.69
C ASN A 142 -3.58 -14.55 -1.63
N LEU A 143 -3.70 -13.22 -1.67
CA LEU A 143 -3.12 -12.37 -0.64
C LEU A 143 -3.84 -12.52 0.71
N LYS A 144 -5.17 -12.69 0.70
CA LYS A 144 -5.94 -13.01 1.90
C LYS A 144 -5.57 -14.36 2.48
N GLU A 145 -5.46 -15.37 1.63
CA GLU A 145 -5.02 -16.70 2.04
C GLU A 145 -3.61 -16.67 2.63
N ALA A 146 -2.70 -15.88 2.03
CA ALA A 146 -1.36 -15.68 2.58
C ALA A 146 -1.38 -14.99 3.95
N TYR A 147 -2.28 -14.01 4.17
CA TYR A 147 -2.46 -13.39 5.48
C TYR A 147 -2.92 -14.41 6.52
N ILE A 148 -3.95 -15.21 6.21
CA ILE A 148 -4.51 -16.23 7.11
C ILE A 148 -3.45 -17.30 7.41
N PHE A 149 -2.75 -17.79 6.38
CA PHE A 149 -1.66 -18.75 6.53
C PHE A 149 -0.54 -18.21 7.44
N ALA A 150 -0.18 -16.93 7.30
CA ALA A 150 0.79 -16.31 8.17
C ALA A 150 0.31 -16.22 9.62
N GLN A 151 -0.99 -15.96 9.86
CA GLN A 151 -1.58 -15.93 11.22
C GLN A 151 -1.54 -17.28 11.93
N GLU A 152 -1.62 -18.38 11.18
CA GLU A 152 -1.57 -19.75 11.71
C GLU A 152 -0.13 -20.26 11.93
N GLY A 153 0.87 -19.56 11.37
CA GLY A 153 2.28 -19.91 11.48
C GLY A 153 2.98 -19.35 12.72
N ASP A 154 4.31 -19.24 12.63
CA ASP A 154 5.17 -18.80 13.76
C ASP A 154 5.07 -17.30 14.09
N TYR A 155 4.41 -16.50 13.23
CA TYR A 155 4.35 -15.05 13.35
C TYR A 155 2.90 -14.57 13.45
N ALA A 156 2.65 -13.52 14.24
CA ALA A 156 1.38 -12.81 14.18
C ALA A 156 1.52 -11.62 13.20
N PRO A 157 1.12 -11.72 11.92
CA PRO A 157 1.39 -10.68 10.93
C PRO A 157 0.72 -9.35 11.31
N GLY A 158 1.43 -8.25 11.10
CA GLY A 158 0.83 -6.93 11.07
C GLY A 158 0.09 -6.74 9.75
N VAL A 159 0.86 -6.80 8.67
CA VAL A 159 0.37 -6.70 7.29
C VAL A 159 1.00 -7.81 6.44
N VAL A 160 0.39 -8.15 5.31
CA VAL A 160 1.00 -8.97 4.26
C VAL A 160 1.10 -8.18 2.95
N ALA A 161 2.18 -8.38 2.21
CA ALA A 161 2.40 -7.79 0.89
C ALA A 161 2.65 -8.88 -0.16
N PRO A 162 2.35 -8.64 -1.45
CA PRO A 162 2.81 -9.49 -2.55
C PRO A 162 4.31 -9.27 -2.83
N LEU A 163 4.90 -10.12 -3.67
CA LEU A 163 6.15 -9.82 -4.35
C LEU A 163 5.93 -8.70 -5.37
N ILE A 164 6.72 -7.64 -5.23
CA ILE A 164 6.74 -6.50 -6.15
C ILE A 164 8.13 -6.47 -6.81
N PRO A 165 8.26 -6.63 -8.15
CA PRO A 165 9.56 -6.63 -8.81
C PRO A 165 10.36 -5.35 -8.57
N VAL A 166 9.72 -4.19 -8.73
CA VAL A 166 10.33 -2.88 -8.47
C VAL A 166 10.11 -2.50 -7.00
N ASN A 167 10.82 -3.18 -6.09
CA ASN A 167 10.75 -2.98 -4.64
C ASN A 167 12.01 -3.52 -3.92
N GLY A 168 12.43 -2.88 -2.83
CA GLY A 168 13.65 -3.22 -2.08
C GLY A 168 13.72 -4.65 -1.52
N TYR A 169 12.59 -5.33 -1.34
CA TYR A 169 12.54 -6.75 -0.96
C TYR A 169 12.28 -7.66 -2.17
N GLY A 170 11.24 -7.33 -2.95
CA GLY A 170 10.72 -8.21 -3.99
C GLY A 170 11.71 -8.45 -5.14
N HIS A 171 12.48 -7.45 -5.57
CA HIS A 171 13.46 -7.60 -6.66
C HIS A 171 14.44 -8.75 -6.40
N LYS A 172 14.99 -8.84 -5.18
CA LYS A 172 15.93 -9.89 -4.81
C LYS A 172 15.26 -11.26 -4.76
N ARG A 173 14.05 -11.36 -4.19
CA ARG A 173 13.31 -12.63 -4.15
C ARG A 173 13.00 -13.15 -5.55
N ILE A 174 12.58 -12.28 -6.46
CA ILE A 174 12.29 -12.66 -7.84
C ILE A 174 13.56 -13.16 -8.54
N LEU A 175 14.67 -12.43 -8.43
CA LEU A 175 15.96 -12.88 -8.98
C LEU A 175 16.37 -14.26 -8.42
N GLN A 176 16.13 -14.52 -7.14
CA GLN A 176 16.44 -15.80 -6.51
C GLN A 176 15.53 -16.93 -7.00
N LYS A 177 14.22 -16.69 -7.11
CA LYS A 177 13.26 -17.67 -7.61
C LYS A 177 13.51 -18.04 -9.08
N LEU A 178 13.99 -17.08 -9.87
CA LEU A 178 14.31 -17.28 -11.29
C LEU A 178 15.75 -17.72 -11.55
N GLY A 179 16.63 -17.73 -10.54
CA GLY A 179 18.05 -18.03 -10.72
C GLY A 179 18.82 -16.98 -11.53
N LEU A 180 18.43 -15.69 -11.44
CA LEU A 180 18.93 -14.59 -12.27
C LEU A 180 19.81 -13.57 -11.52
N GLU A 181 20.29 -13.90 -10.31
CA GLU A 181 21.14 -12.98 -9.54
C GLU A 181 22.44 -12.62 -10.28
N ASP A 182 23.08 -13.58 -10.95
CA ASP A 182 24.32 -13.34 -11.71
C ASP A 182 24.05 -12.51 -12.97
N VAL A 183 22.95 -12.80 -13.69
CA VAL A 183 22.53 -12.02 -14.86
C VAL A 183 22.28 -10.55 -14.51
N TYR A 184 21.63 -10.30 -13.36
CA TYR A 184 21.44 -8.93 -12.85
C TYR A 184 22.78 -8.25 -12.55
N TYR A 185 23.71 -8.96 -11.90
CA TYR A 185 25.02 -8.43 -11.56
C TYR A 185 25.85 -8.10 -12.81
N GLU A 186 25.86 -8.99 -13.80
CA GLU A 186 26.57 -8.78 -15.07
C GLU A 186 26.00 -7.58 -15.85
N LYS A 187 24.67 -7.41 -15.87
CA LYS A 187 24.01 -6.32 -16.60
C LYS A 187 24.19 -4.95 -15.95
N PHE A 188 24.11 -4.87 -14.61
CA PHE A 188 24.06 -3.58 -13.90
C PHE A 188 25.27 -3.29 -13.02
N GLY A 189 26.13 -4.27 -12.74
CA GLY A 189 27.27 -4.11 -11.84
C GLY A 189 26.89 -3.96 -10.35
N GLU A 190 25.62 -4.16 -9.99
CA GLU A 190 25.12 -4.07 -8.60
C GLU A 190 24.73 -5.46 -8.09
N LYS A 191 25.19 -5.83 -6.89
CA LYS A 191 24.67 -7.04 -6.21
C LYS A 191 23.28 -6.76 -5.64
N SER A 192 22.30 -7.62 -5.95
CA SER A 192 20.95 -7.56 -5.36
C SER A 192 20.99 -7.79 -3.84
N LYS A 193 20.23 -7.01 -3.07
CA LYS A 193 20.21 -7.04 -1.60
C LYS A 193 18.81 -6.77 -1.09
N TYR A 194 18.42 -7.37 0.04
CA TYR A 194 17.23 -6.93 0.78
C TYR A 194 17.55 -5.59 1.42
N ILE A 195 17.16 -4.50 0.78
CA ILE A 195 17.34 -3.14 1.28
C ILE A 195 16.44 -2.19 0.50
N ALA A 196 15.86 -1.23 1.20
CA ALA A 196 15.13 -0.12 0.62
C ALA A 196 15.83 1.19 0.97
N GLY A 197 15.65 2.20 0.14
CA GLY A 197 16.23 3.53 0.26
C GLY A 197 17.29 3.83 -0.80
N GLN A 198 17.40 5.13 -1.12
CA GLN A 198 18.44 5.67 -1.98
C GLN A 198 19.84 5.43 -1.39
N PRO A 199 20.87 5.19 -2.23
CA PRO A 199 20.90 5.35 -3.70
C PRO A 199 20.76 4.03 -4.50
N ARG A 200 20.06 3.01 -4.00
CA ARG A 200 19.98 1.68 -4.65
C ARG A 200 19.37 1.74 -6.06
N PHE A 201 19.91 0.96 -7.00
CA PHE A 201 19.47 1.02 -8.41
C PHE A 201 18.01 0.63 -8.60
N ILE A 202 17.49 -0.29 -7.77
CA ILE A 202 16.07 -0.67 -7.82
C ILE A 202 15.11 0.52 -7.59
N GLU A 203 15.54 1.57 -6.89
CA GLU A 203 14.74 2.78 -6.63
C GLU A 203 15.20 4.02 -7.42
N SER A 204 16.33 3.93 -8.14
CA SER A 204 16.99 5.09 -8.74
C SER A 204 17.32 4.95 -10.22
N ASN A 205 17.51 3.74 -10.72
CA ASN A 205 17.94 3.47 -12.08
C ASN A 205 16.74 3.02 -12.95
N PRO A 206 16.34 3.80 -13.97
CA PRO A 206 15.24 3.42 -14.87
C PRO A 206 15.47 2.11 -15.63
N GLU A 207 16.71 1.80 -16.01
CA GLU A 207 17.02 0.58 -16.75
C GLU A 207 16.82 -0.68 -15.90
N VAL A 208 16.97 -0.55 -14.57
CA VAL A 208 16.61 -1.63 -13.64
C VAL A 208 15.09 -1.79 -13.56
N ALA A 209 14.32 -0.69 -13.51
CA ALA A 209 12.85 -0.78 -13.54
C ALA A 209 12.35 -1.43 -14.84
N LYS A 210 12.85 -1.02 -16.00
CA LYS A 210 12.53 -1.63 -17.30
C LYS A 210 12.87 -3.12 -17.33
N PHE A 211 14.03 -3.52 -16.82
CA PHE A 211 14.42 -4.93 -16.74
C PHE A 211 13.41 -5.78 -15.96
N PHE A 212 12.88 -5.26 -14.85
CA PHE A 212 11.83 -5.93 -14.09
C PHE A 212 10.43 -5.85 -14.74
N TRP A 213 10.26 -5.01 -15.77
CA TRP A 213 9.12 -4.97 -16.69
C TRP A 213 9.39 -5.78 -17.97
N SER A 214 10.18 -6.85 -17.87
CA SER A 214 10.47 -7.78 -18.98
C SER A 214 11.19 -7.14 -20.17
N ASP A 215 11.95 -6.07 -19.95
CA ASP A 215 12.78 -5.49 -20.99
C ASP A 215 13.94 -6.42 -21.36
N GLY A 216 14.05 -6.72 -22.66
CA GLY A 216 14.94 -7.77 -23.17
C GLY A 216 14.51 -9.20 -22.85
N GLU A 217 13.27 -9.42 -22.40
CA GLU A 217 12.64 -10.74 -22.20
C GLU A 217 13.36 -11.69 -21.22
N VAL A 218 14.24 -11.14 -20.37
CA VAL A 218 14.98 -11.91 -19.36
C VAL A 218 14.12 -12.23 -18.14
N ILE A 219 13.39 -11.24 -17.64
CA ILE A 219 12.41 -11.40 -16.56
C ILE A 219 11.05 -11.67 -17.19
N PRO A 220 10.34 -12.77 -16.85
CA PRO A 220 8.98 -13.01 -17.34
C PRO A 220 8.03 -11.89 -16.92
N THR A 221 6.89 -11.76 -17.61
CA THR A 221 5.88 -10.75 -17.25
C THR A 221 5.32 -11.00 -15.85
N ILE A 222 4.74 -9.98 -15.23
CA ILE A 222 4.12 -10.13 -13.90
C ILE A 222 3.04 -11.20 -13.88
N ASP A 223 2.25 -11.32 -14.97
CA ASP A 223 1.20 -12.33 -15.08
C ASP A 223 1.79 -13.74 -15.22
N THR A 224 2.88 -13.89 -16.00
CA THR A 224 3.61 -15.16 -16.12
C THR A 224 4.24 -15.57 -14.78
N MET A 225 4.89 -14.64 -14.10
CA MET A 225 5.47 -14.87 -12.77
C MET A 225 4.39 -15.25 -11.76
N ASN A 226 3.23 -14.57 -11.76
CA ASN A 226 2.12 -14.90 -10.87
C ASN A 226 1.56 -16.30 -11.14
N ALA A 227 1.33 -16.65 -12.41
CA ALA A 227 0.85 -17.98 -12.82
C ALA A 227 1.84 -19.11 -12.48
N GLN A 228 3.14 -18.80 -12.44
CA GLN A 228 4.18 -19.74 -12.03
C GLN A 228 4.24 -19.86 -10.50
N PHE A 229 4.41 -18.74 -9.78
CA PHE A 229 4.69 -18.73 -8.35
C PHE A 229 3.46 -19.11 -7.50
N SER A 230 2.25 -18.87 -8.00
CA SER A 230 1.00 -19.30 -7.33
C SER A 230 0.85 -20.81 -7.22
N LYS A 231 1.55 -21.59 -8.06
CA LYS A 231 1.53 -23.07 -8.06
C LYS A 231 2.59 -23.69 -7.15
N GLU A 232 3.51 -22.88 -6.63
CA GLU A 232 4.51 -23.35 -5.68
C GLU A 232 3.88 -23.60 -4.30
N GLU A 233 4.63 -24.27 -3.43
CA GLU A 233 4.23 -24.39 -2.02
C GLU A 233 3.98 -23.02 -1.41
N LYS A 234 2.86 -22.90 -0.66
CA LYS A 234 2.49 -21.65 0.00
C LYS A 234 3.58 -21.24 0.98
N LYS A 235 4.14 -20.04 0.77
CA LYS A 235 5.23 -19.52 1.58
C LYS A 235 5.06 -18.03 1.82
N VAL A 236 5.15 -17.67 3.10
CA VAL A 236 5.02 -16.28 3.55
C VAL A 236 6.17 -15.99 4.51
N ASN A 237 7.02 -15.02 4.16
CA ASN A 237 8.25 -14.74 4.91
C ASN A 237 8.20 -13.37 5.59
N PRO A 238 8.81 -13.21 6.77
CA PRO A 238 8.96 -11.89 7.38
C PRO A 238 9.89 -11.00 6.54
N CYS A 239 9.48 -9.75 6.34
CA CYS A 239 10.30 -8.74 5.72
C CYS A 239 11.20 -8.07 6.77
N ALA A 240 12.51 -8.28 6.66
CA ALA A 240 13.49 -7.75 7.60
C ALA A 240 13.99 -6.32 7.25
N ILE A 241 13.26 -5.60 6.39
CA ILE A 241 13.62 -4.25 5.94
C ILE A 241 12.40 -3.33 5.96
N ARG A 242 12.62 -2.02 5.84
CA ARG A 242 11.54 -1.08 5.50
C ARG A 242 10.96 -1.49 4.15
N PHE A 243 9.65 -1.68 4.07
CA PHE A 243 8.96 -2.08 2.85
C PHE A 243 8.18 -0.89 2.30
N SER A 244 8.28 -0.64 1.00
CA SER A 244 7.39 0.31 0.31
C SER A 244 6.04 -0.35 0.07
N ILE A 245 5.00 0.16 0.71
CA ILE A 245 3.70 -0.49 0.87
C ILE A 245 2.74 -0.16 -0.28
N GLY A 246 3.24 -0.16 -1.52
CA GLY A 246 2.43 0.12 -2.70
C GLY A 246 1.21 -0.80 -2.83
N ALA A 247 1.36 -2.07 -2.41
CA ALA A 247 0.29 -3.05 -2.30
C ALA A 247 0.40 -3.81 -0.97
N ILE A 248 -0.62 -3.76 -0.12
CA ILE A 248 -0.67 -4.51 1.14
C ILE A 248 -2.10 -4.93 1.52
N LEU A 249 -2.20 -5.90 2.42
CA LEU A 249 -3.42 -6.30 3.13
C LEU A 249 -3.17 -6.24 4.65
N PHE A 250 -4.11 -5.66 5.39
CA PHE A 250 -4.12 -5.65 6.85
C PHE A 250 -5.54 -5.72 7.41
N GLU A 251 -5.68 -6.11 8.68
CA GLU A 251 -6.97 -6.05 9.36
C GLU A 251 -7.26 -4.66 9.95
N ARG A 252 -8.54 -4.28 9.99
CA ARG A 252 -9.03 -3.12 10.75
C ARG A 252 -8.49 -3.08 12.18
N SER A 253 -8.37 -4.24 12.81
CA SER A 253 -7.84 -4.38 14.18
C SER A 253 -6.42 -3.82 14.32
N LEU A 254 -5.57 -3.95 13.30
CA LEU A 254 -4.24 -3.33 13.27
C LEU A 254 -4.34 -1.80 13.22
N TRP A 255 -5.17 -1.28 12.31
CA TRP A 255 -5.38 0.16 12.15
C TRP A 255 -5.94 0.80 13.42
N GLU A 256 -6.86 0.13 14.12
CA GLU A 256 -7.36 0.55 15.43
C GLU A 256 -6.28 0.48 16.52
N LEU A 257 -5.45 -0.57 16.52
CA LEU A 257 -4.36 -0.73 17.49
C LEU A 257 -3.25 0.30 17.29
N MET A 258 -3.02 0.75 16.06
CA MET A 258 -2.16 1.89 15.72
C MET A 258 -2.68 3.22 16.26
N ASP A 259 -3.91 3.26 16.80
CA ASP A 259 -4.68 4.48 17.04
C ASP A 259 -4.89 5.26 15.73
N TYR A 260 -5.10 4.54 14.62
CA TYR A 260 -5.24 5.09 13.26
C TYR A 260 -3.95 5.75 12.74
N PHE A 261 -3.90 6.14 11.46
CA PHE A 261 -2.76 6.90 10.96
C PHE A 261 -2.71 8.27 11.63
N ASN A 262 -1.52 8.70 12.03
CA ASN A 262 -1.29 10.07 12.48
C ASN A 262 -1.33 11.00 11.27
N VAL A 263 -2.02 12.13 11.43
CA VAL A 263 -2.19 13.14 10.40
C VAL A 263 -1.40 14.39 10.79
N GLU A 264 -0.30 14.61 10.06
CA GLU A 264 0.50 15.81 10.08
C GLU A 264 0.16 16.63 8.84
N PHE A 265 -0.31 17.88 9.02
CA PHE A 265 -0.73 18.74 7.90
C PHE A 265 0.44 19.51 7.27
N GLU A 266 1.68 19.11 7.56
CA GLU A 266 2.88 19.64 6.94
C GLU A 266 3.19 18.79 5.68
N GLY A 267 2.71 19.26 4.52
CA GLY A 267 2.91 18.59 3.23
C GLY A 267 1.95 17.44 2.95
N ALA A 268 2.24 16.69 1.86
CA ALA A 268 1.37 15.64 1.34
C ALA A 268 1.34 14.34 2.17
N GLY A 269 2.28 14.18 3.11
CA GLY A 269 2.42 12.94 3.89
C GLY A 269 2.85 11.73 3.07
N LEU A 270 3.44 11.91 1.88
CA LEU A 270 3.93 10.84 1.03
C LEU A 270 5.02 10.04 1.76
N GLY A 271 4.85 8.70 1.83
CA GLY A 271 5.78 7.82 2.52
C GLY A 271 5.60 7.74 4.05
N VAL A 272 4.79 8.63 4.63
CA VAL A 272 4.60 8.74 6.09
C VAL A 272 3.73 7.61 6.62
N ASP A 273 2.69 7.22 5.90
CA ASP A 273 1.88 6.04 6.18
C ASP A 273 2.72 4.76 6.18
N GLU A 274 3.65 4.62 5.23
CA GLU A 274 4.58 3.49 5.17
C GLU A 274 5.47 3.42 6.41
N VAL A 275 6.04 4.56 6.81
CA VAL A 275 6.88 4.68 8.01
C VAL A 275 6.08 4.33 9.26
N GLN A 276 4.84 4.80 9.36
CA GLN A 276 3.96 4.50 10.50
C GLN A 276 3.64 3.01 10.60
N ILE A 277 3.26 2.35 9.50
CA ILE A 277 3.00 0.90 9.49
C ILE A 277 4.27 0.13 9.83
N CYS A 278 5.40 0.42 9.17
CA CYS A 278 6.65 -0.30 9.39
C CYS A 278 7.12 -0.17 10.86
N ASN A 279 7.11 1.05 11.40
CA ASN A 279 7.49 1.31 12.79
C ASN A 279 6.57 0.58 13.76
N PHE A 280 5.25 0.65 13.53
CA PHE A 280 4.29 -0.01 14.40
C PHE A 280 4.47 -1.54 14.39
N CYS A 281 4.60 -2.13 13.20
CA CYS A 281 4.79 -3.57 13.01
C CYS A 281 6.01 -4.10 13.78
N ILE A 282 7.15 -3.42 13.65
CA ILE A 282 8.38 -3.81 14.35
C ILE A 282 8.23 -3.63 15.87
N LEU A 283 7.71 -2.49 16.33
CA LEU A 283 7.63 -2.19 17.77
C LEU A 283 6.59 -3.05 18.52
N ASN A 284 5.62 -3.63 17.82
CA ASN A 284 4.56 -4.44 18.43
C ASN A 284 4.67 -5.93 18.10
N SER A 285 5.83 -6.38 17.61
CA SER A 285 6.07 -7.79 17.24
C SER A 285 5.02 -8.36 16.28
N LYS A 286 4.57 -7.51 15.35
CA LYS A 286 3.59 -7.82 14.31
C LYS A 286 4.24 -7.61 12.95
N PRO A 287 5.15 -8.49 12.51
CA PRO A 287 5.99 -8.23 11.35
C PRO A 287 5.17 -7.99 10.08
N LEU A 288 5.72 -7.16 9.19
CA LEU A 288 5.30 -7.16 7.80
C LEU A 288 5.76 -8.46 7.16
N MET A 289 4.83 -9.16 6.54
CA MET A 289 5.08 -10.43 5.86
C MET A 289 4.96 -10.26 4.35
N VAL A 290 5.65 -11.09 3.56
CA VAL A 290 5.58 -11.08 2.10
C VAL A 290 5.20 -12.47 1.60
N SER A 291 4.13 -12.55 0.82
CA SER A 291 3.72 -13.77 0.12
C SER A 291 4.65 -14.02 -1.06
N GLU A 292 5.27 -15.20 -1.11
CA GLU A 292 6.14 -15.62 -2.22
C GLU A 292 5.37 -16.14 -3.44
N ASN A 293 4.03 -16.19 -3.33
CA ASN A 293 3.13 -16.82 -4.30
C ASN A 293 2.19 -15.81 -4.99
N VAL A 294 2.26 -14.53 -4.62
CA VAL A 294 1.47 -13.45 -5.23
C VAL A 294 2.43 -12.41 -5.80
N VAL A 295 2.27 -12.07 -7.08
CA VAL A 295 3.12 -11.09 -7.76
C VAL A 295 2.27 -9.94 -8.28
N VAL A 296 2.71 -8.69 -8.08
CA VAL A 296 2.10 -7.51 -8.70
C VAL A 296 3.18 -6.62 -9.29
N GLY A 297 2.85 -5.85 -10.33
CA GLY A 297 3.74 -4.85 -10.90
C GLY A 297 3.73 -3.54 -10.09
N HIS A 298 4.84 -2.82 -10.09
CA HIS A 298 4.94 -1.42 -9.67
C HIS A 298 5.66 -0.67 -10.79
N LEU A 299 5.08 0.41 -11.31
CA LEU A 299 5.68 1.10 -12.46
C LEU A 299 7.10 1.55 -12.15
N SER A 300 7.29 2.35 -11.09
CA SER A 300 8.54 3.06 -10.86
C SER A 300 8.57 3.85 -9.55
N PHE A 301 9.76 4.00 -8.97
CA PHE A 301 10.00 5.02 -7.93
C PHE A 301 10.20 6.42 -8.51
N GLY A 302 10.13 7.44 -7.65
CA GLY A 302 10.23 8.86 -8.02
C GLY A 302 11.31 9.20 -9.07
N PRO A 303 12.59 8.84 -8.85
CA PRO A 303 13.68 9.10 -9.82
C PRO A 303 13.50 8.39 -11.18
N GLN A 304 12.72 7.32 -11.23
CA GLN A 304 12.48 6.50 -12.42
C GLN A 304 11.24 6.97 -13.21
N ASN A 305 10.32 7.72 -12.59
CA ASN A 305 9.00 8.07 -13.13
C ASN A 305 9.03 8.62 -14.57
N LYS A 306 9.92 9.58 -14.86
CA LYS A 306 9.97 10.20 -16.20
C LYS A 306 10.31 9.19 -17.30
N ALA A 307 11.33 8.37 -17.07
CA ALA A 307 11.77 7.38 -18.05
C ALA A 307 10.77 6.22 -18.18
N MET A 308 10.15 5.82 -17.06
CA MET A 308 9.14 4.76 -17.08
C MET A 308 7.80 5.21 -17.68
N PHE A 309 7.46 6.50 -17.62
CA PHE A 309 6.33 7.06 -18.37
C PHE A 309 6.52 6.94 -19.88
N GLU A 310 7.69 7.30 -20.42
CA GLU A 310 7.95 7.13 -21.86
C GLU A 310 8.01 5.65 -22.24
N TYR A 311 8.65 4.80 -21.42
CA TYR A 311 8.67 3.35 -21.65
C TYR A 311 7.27 2.74 -21.70
N TYR A 312 6.38 3.16 -20.78
CA TYR A 312 4.98 2.74 -20.77
C TYR A 312 4.25 3.11 -22.07
N LYS A 313 4.48 4.33 -22.59
CA LYS A 313 3.87 4.77 -23.84
C LYS A 313 4.42 4.06 -25.08
N GLU A 314 5.69 3.72 -25.07
CA GLU A 314 6.36 3.02 -26.18
C GLU A 314 6.03 1.52 -26.20
N HIS A 315 5.70 0.94 -25.04
CA HIS A 315 5.46 -0.49 -24.85
C HIS A 315 4.17 -0.81 -24.07
N PRO A 316 2.99 -0.31 -24.49
CA PRO A 316 1.74 -0.52 -23.76
C PRO A 316 1.39 -2.01 -23.59
N GLU A 317 1.84 -2.87 -24.52
CA GLU A 317 1.61 -4.33 -24.51
C GLU A 317 2.21 -5.03 -23.29
N LYS A 318 3.20 -4.41 -22.62
CA LYS A 318 3.83 -4.98 -21.41
C LYS A 318 3.00 -4.76 -20.14
N PHE A 319 2.02 -3.87 -20.18
CA PHE A 319 1.25 -3.41 -19.02
C PHE A 319 -0.23 -3.80 -19.09
N SER A 320 -0.77 -3.92 -20.31
CA SER A 320 -2.13 -4.39 -20.57
C SER A 320 -2.35 -5.84 -20.10
N ILE A 321 -3.62 -6.21 -19.88
CA ILE A 321 -4.05 -7.58 -19.53
C ILE A 321 -4.13 -8.46 -20.76
#